data_AF-A0A2V8QIH9-F1
#
_entry.id   AF-A0A2V8QIH9-F1
#
_cell.length_a   1.000
_cell.length_b   1.000
_cell.length_c   1.000
_cell.angle_alpha   90.00
_cell.angle_beta   90.00
_cell.angle_gamma   90.00
#
_symmetry.space_group_name_H-M   'P 1'
#
loop_
_entity.id
_entity.type
_entity.pdbx_description
1 polymer ?
#
loop_
_entity_poly.entity_id
_entity_poly.type
_entity_poly.pdbx_seq_one_letter_code
_entity_poly.pdbx_strand_id
1 'polypeptide(L)'
;MREAHPHFILAFMDETNLLIIGAGPFGLAISAQASHLGIEHLLVGKPMEFWRNNMPKGMYLRSACDWHLDPTGIHTIEKFLEAQGKTARDVEPLSLEFYQEYAEWFRKQKKIEPLPVYIKQLDRVDADHFLANTSESQTVLAKNVAIAPGFRHFTHAPQELTSRLPAGRYAHTCDFVDFANAENKRFLIIGGRQSAFEWAALLIEAGASAVHLSHRHASPAFTTSEWAWVTPLVDGIVENPNWFRQLSQEERDEINQRLWAEGRLKVEPWLEPRLRNDRVHIWPRTEVVKSREEGGELRVELSNGETISVDKIILATGYKVDISRLPVLASGNLMEQIATRNGFPVLDDHFQTSVPGLFVTS
;
A
#
# COMPACT_ATOMS: atom_id res chain seq x y z
N MET A 1 -39.56 -38.32 -24.07
CA MET A 1 -38.70 -37.12 -24.15
C MET A 1 -39.21 -36.11 -23.15
N ARG A 2 -38.59 -36.06 -21.97
CA ARG A 2 -38.76 -34.98 -20.98
C ARG A 2 -37.46 -34.19 -21.07
N GLU A 3 -37.53 -32.98 -21.59
CA GLU A 3 -36.41 -32.05 -21.57
C GLU A 3 -36.30 -31.45 -20.18
N ALA A 4 -35.11 -31.57 -19.60
CA ALA A 4 -34.76 -30.97 -18.33
C ALA A 4 -34.44 -29.49 -18.57
N HIS A 5 -35.22 -28.60 -17.97
CA HIS A 5 -34.79 -27.22 -17.77
C HIS A 5 -33.74 -27.19 -16.65
N PRO A 6 -32.58 -26.54 -16.84
CA PRO A 6 -31.65 -26.34 -15.74
C PRO A 6 -32.25 -25.32 -14.76
N HIS A 7 -32.46 -25.78 -13.54
CA HIS A 7 -32.74 -24.93 -12.40
C HIS A 7 -31.57 -23.96 -12.21
N PHE A 8 -31.82 -22.67 -12.40
CA PHE A 8 -30.95 -21.63 -11.84
C PHE A 8 -30.98 -21.77 -10.33
N ILE A 9 -29.83 -22.10 -9.75
CA ILE A 9 -29.62 -22.05 -8.31
C ILE A 9 -29.69 -20.57 -7.93
N LEU A 10 -30.77 -20.17 -7.27
CA LEU A 10 -30.87 -18.91 -6.55
C LEU A 10 -29.83 -18.94 -5.42
N ALA A 11 -28.61 -18.51 -5.72
CA ALA A 11 -27.66 -18.10 -4.71
C ALA A 11 -28.25 -16.88 -3.99
N PHE A 12 -28.21 -16.86 -2.66
CA PHE A 12 -28.61 -15.71 -1.85
C PHE A 12 -27.96 -14.44 -2.44
N MET A 13 -28.77 -13.53 -2.96
CA MET A 13 -28.36 -12.18 -3.32
C MET A 13 -28.56 -11.32 -2.08
N ASP A 14 -27.47 -11.01 -1.38
CA ASP A 14 -27.50 -9.95 -0.39
C ASP A 14 -27.48 -8.60 -1.14
N GLU A 15 -28.49 -7.78 -0.91
CA GLU A 15 -28.54 -6.40 -1.40
C GLU A 15 -27.96 -5.47 -0.34
N THR A 16 -27.18 -4.47 -0.76
CA THR A 16 -26.67 -3.42 0.13
C THR A 16 -26.68 -2.05 -0.54
N ASN A 17 -26.86 -0.99 0.24
CA ASN A 17 -26.80 0.37 -0.30
C ASN A 17 -25.36 0.78 -0.64
N LEU A 18 -24.36 0.28 0.10
CA LEU A 18 -22.94 0.56 -0.11
C LEU A 18 -22.09 -0.70 0.11
N LEU A 19 -21.40 -1.14 -0.95
CA LEU A 19 -20.37 -2.18 -0.87
C LEU A 19 -18.98 -1.54 -0.76
N ILE A 20 -18.26 -1.78 0.33
CA ILE A 20 -16.88 -1.32 0.52
C ILE A 20 -15.93 -2.48 0.23
N ILE A 21 -15.10 -2.35 -0.79
CA ILE A 21 -14.15 -3.38 -1.24
C ILE A 21 -12.75 -3.06 -0.72
N GLY A 22 -12.32 -3.79 0.30
CA GLY A 22 -10.97 -3.71 0.87
C GLY A 22 -10.96 -3.34 2.35
N ALA A 23 -10.75 -4.32 3.23
CA ALA A 23 -10.72 -4.14 4.69
C ALA A 23 -9.33 -3.69 5.22
N GLY A 24 -8.67 -2.76 4.53
CA GLY A 24 -7.47 -2.06 5.01
C GLY A 24 -7.81 -0.79 5.80
N PRO A 25 -6.82 0.08 6.10
CA PRO A 25 -7.02 1.32 6.85
C PRO A 25 -8.21 2.17 6.35
N PHE A 26 -8.24 2.48 5.06
CA PHE A 26 -9.30 3.30 4.48
C PHE A 26 -10.66 2.61 4.47
N GLY A 27 -10.74 1.30 4.20
CA GLY A 27 -12.02 0.59 4.26
C GLY A 27 -12.60 0.52 5.67
N LEU A 28 -11.75 0.35 6.69
CA LEU A 28 -12.16 0.42 8.09
C LEU A 28 -12.63 1.83 8.46
N ALA A 29 -11.94 2.87 8.01
CA ALA A 29 -12.35 4.26 8.22
C ALA A 29 -13.69 4.59 7.55
N ILE A 30 -13.89 4.17 6.29
CA ILE A 30 -15.16 4.34 5.56
C ILE A 30 -16.29 3.60 6.28
N SER A 31 -16.07 2.35 6.70
CA SER A 31 -17.09 1.56 7.42
C SER A 31 -17.45 2.19 8.78
N ALA A 32 -16.47 2.73 9.50
CA ALA A 32 -16.71 3.48 10.73
C ALA A 32 -17.57 4.73 10.49
N GLN A 33 -17.25 5.51 9.45
CA GLN A 33 -18.01 6.71 9.09
C GLN A 33 -19.41 6.39 8.58
N ALA A 34 -19.55 5.37 7.72
CA ALA A 34 -20.84 4.90 7.22
C ALA A 34 -21.74 4.47 8.38
N SER A 35 -21.21 3.72 9.34
CA SER A 35 -21.91 3.35 10.57
C SER A 35 -22.35 4.58 11.38
N HIS A 36 -21.45 5.55 11.56
CA HIS A 36 -21.74 6.79 12.29
C HIS A 36 -22.88 7.60 11.64
N LEU A 37 -22.96 7.59 10.31
CA LEU A 37 -23.99 8.26 9.53
C LEU A 37 -25.27 7.43 9.32
N GLY A 38 -25.33 6.20 9.84
CA GLY A 38 -26.48 5.31 9.66
C GLY A 38 -26.63 4.76 8.23
N ILE A 39 -25.56 4.74 7.45
CA ILE A 39 -25.54 4.18 6.10
C ILE A 39 -25.38 2.66 6.18
N GLU A 40 -26.39 1.93 5.70
CA GLU A 40 -26.32 0.48 5.52
C GLU A 40 -25.22 0.13 4.50
N HIS A 41 -24.26 -0.70 4.92
CA HIS A 41 -23.14 -1.08 4.08
C HIS A 41 -22.63 -2.48 4.39
N LEU A 42 -21.97 -3.09 3.40
CA LEU A 42 -21.21 -4.32 3.55
C LEU A 42 -19.73 -4.02 3.28
N LEU A 43 -18.86 -4.29 4.26
CA LEU A 43 -17.42 -4.25 4.07
C LEU A 43 -16.90 -5.66 3.75
N VAL A 44 -16.19 -5.81 2.64
CA VAL A 44 -15.58 -7.08 2.21
C VAL A 44 -14.06 -6.99 2.18
N GLY A 45 -13.43 -8.12 2.47
CA GLY A 45 -11.98 -8.28 2.51
C GLY A 45 -11.50 -8.75 3.88
N LYS A 46 -10.29 -9.28 3.91
CA LYS A 46 -9.68 -9.73 5.16
C LYS A 46 -9.09 -8.54 5.92
N PRO A 47 -9.46 -8.32 7.19
CA PRO A 47 -9.02 -7.16 7.95
C PRO A 47 -7.49 -7.04 8.01
N MET A 48 -6.97 -5.90 7.59
CA MET A 48 -5.55 -5.52 7.64
C MET A 48 -4.58 -6.55 7.00
N GLU A 49 -5.05 -7.39 6.07
CA GLU A 49 -4.26 -8.52 5.55
C GLU A 49 -2.93 -8.08 4.92
N PHE A 50 -2.95 -7.00 4.14
CA PHE A 50 -1.72 -6.46 3.53
C PHE A 50 -0.70 -6.04 4.60
N TRP A 51 -1.14 -5.39 5.67
CA TRP A 51 -0.26 -4.98 6.77
C TRP A 51 0.30 -6.17 7.54
N ARG A 52 -0.47 -7.27 7.64
CA ARG A 52 -0.04 -8.51 8.32
C ARG A 52 0.92 -9.35 7.49
N ASN A 53 0.72 -9.40 6.17
CA ASN A 53 1.35 -10.39 5.29
C ASN A 53 2.34 -9.79 4.29
N ASN A 54 2.37 -8.47 4.11
CA ASN A 54 3.20 -7.78 3.13
C ASN A 54 4.05 -6.65 3.75
N MET A 55 4.14 -6.60 5.08
CA MET A 55 5.06 -5.73 5.81
C MET A 55 5.94 -6.59 6.74
N PRO A 56 7.26 -6.32 6.80
CA PRO A 56 8.16 -7.15 7.59
C PRO A 56 8.04 -6.84 9.08
N LYS A 57 8.24 -7.87 9.92
CA LYS A 57 8.32 -7.74 11.38
C LYS A 57 9.50 -6.84 11.77
N GLY A 58 9.34 -6.07 12.85
CA GLY A 58 10.36 -5.13 13.33
C GLY A 58 10.48 -3.85 12.51
N MET A 59 9.57 -3.62 11.57
CA MET A 59 9.45 -2.35 10.86
C MET A 59 8.77 -1.28 11.73
N TYR A 60 9.21 -0.03 11.57
CA TYR A 60 8.52 1.13 12.12
C TYR A 60 7.73 1.90 11.04
N LEU A 61 6.61 2.49 11.45
CA LEU A 61 5.80 3.38 10.63
C LEU A 61 6.47 4.76 10.53
N ARG A 62 6.24 5.42 9.38
CA ARG A 62 6.63 6.83 9.18
C ARG A 62 5.63 7.82 9.79
N SER A 63 4.43 7.34 10.08
CA SER A 63 3.36 8.12 10.69
C SER A 63 3.45 8.02 12.21
N ALA A 64 3.16 9.13 12.88
CA ALA A 64 3.11 9.23 14.34
C ALA A 64 1.68 8.94 14.85
N CYS A 65 1.47 9.04 16.17
CA CYS A 65 0.20 8.68 16.80
C CYS A 65 -1.00 9.52 16.32
N ASP A 66 -0.75 10.72 15.80
CA ASP A 66 -1.75 11.65 15.27
C ASP A 66 -2.37 11.22 13.93
N TRP A 67 -1.85 10.15 13.30
CA TRP A 67 -2.37 9.58 12.06
C TRP A 67 -3.15 8.29 12.34
N HIS A 68 -4.44 8.42 12.62
CA HIS A 68 -5.30 7.32 13.07
C HIS A 68 -6.40 6.93 12.08
N LEU A 69 -7.06 5.79 12.34
CA LEU A 69 -8.12 5.24 11.47
C LEU A 69 -9.47 5.92 11.67
N ASP A 70 -9.71 6.58 12.81
CA ASP A 70 -11.04 7.02 13.18
C ASP A 70 -11.42 8.41 12.63
N PRO A 71 -12.28 8.52 11.60
CA PRO A 71 -12.72 9.83 11.10
C PRO A 71 -13.62 10.58 12.09
N THR A 72 -14.15 9.90 13.11
CA THR A 72 -15.00 10.53 14.15
C THR A 72 -14.21 11.05 15.34
N GLY A 73 -12.92 10.74 15.45
CA GLY A 73 -12.06 11.18 16.55
C GLY A 73 -12.36 10.56 17.92
N ILE A 74 -13.13 9.45 17.98
CA ILE A 74 -13.59 8.85 19.25
C ILE A 74 -12.65 7.71 19.71
N HIS A 75 -12.07 6.97 18.77
CA HIS A 75 -11.25 5.77 18.97
C HIS A 75 -9.92 5.92 18.22
N THR A 76 -9.23 7.04 18.49
CA THR A 76 -7.93 7.36 17.92
C THR A 76 -6.81 6.52 18.55
N ILE A 77 -5.58 6.63 18.02
CA ILE A 77 -4.41 5.95 18.61
C ILE A 77 -4.12 6.52 20.00
N GLU A 78 -4.30 7.83 20.21
CA GLU A 78 -4.17 8.47 21.52
C GLU A 78 -5.14 7.88 22.54
N LYS A 79 -6.40 7.62 22.14
CA LYS A 79 -7.38 6.95 23.01
C LYS A 79 -7.01 5.51 23.32
N PHE A 80 -6.39 4.81 22.37
CA PHE A 80 -5.84 3.49 22.62
C PHE A 80 -4.65 3.52 23.59
N LEU A 81 -3.78 4.53 23.50
CA LEU A 81 -2.67 4.76 24.43
C LEU A 81 -3.17 5.09 25.84
N GLU A 82 -4.13 5.99 25.97
CA GLU A 82 -4.79 6.35 27.24
C GLU A 82 -5.33 5.10 27.94
N ALA A 83 -6.00 4.21 27.20
CA ALA A 83 -6.54 2.96 27.73
C ALA A 83 -5.47 1.97 28.23
N GLN A 84 -4.22 2.12 27.76
CA GLN A 84 -3.06 1.34 28.21
C GLN A 84 -2.20 2.07 29.26
N GLY A 85 -2.55 3.30 29.65
CA GLY A 85 -1.73 4.13 30.52
C GLY A 85 -0.39 4.55 29.89
N LYS A 86 -0.35 4.67 28.56
CA LYS A 86 0.82 5.07 27.77
C LYS A 86 0.63 6.46 27.16
N THR A 87 1.74 7.04 26.71
CA THR A 87 1.81 8.27 25.94
C THR A 87 2.51 8.01 24.60
N ALA A 88 2.42 8.96 23.65
CA ALA A 88 3.12 8.83 22.36
C ALA A 88 4.63 8.59 22.51
N ARG A 89 5.26 9.18 23.54
CA ARG A 89 6.68 9.02 23.85
C ARG A 89 7.07 7.59 24.21
N ASP A 90 6.12 6.78 24.68
CA ASP A 90 6.39 5.39 25.08
C ASP A 90 6.39 4.43 23.89
N VAL A 91 5.85 4.86 22.74
CA VAL A 91 5.61 3.98 21.58
C VAL A 91 6.20 4.50 20.27
N GLU A 92 6.66 5.76 20.21
CA GLU A 92 7.24 6.33 18.99
C GLU A 92 8.75 6.05 18.86
N PRO A 93 9.24 5.68 17.66
CA PRO A 93 8.49 5.50 16.42
C PRO A 93 7.56 4.27 16.48
N LEU A 94 6.36 4.40 15.93
CA LEU A 94 5.32 3.36 16.02
C LEU A 94 5.77 2.07 15.34
N SER A 95 5.83 0.96 16.08
CA SER A 95 6.06 -0.34 15.46
C SER A 95 4.87 -0.78 14.63
N LEU A 96 5.13 -1.57 13.59
CA LEU A 96 4.11 -2.23 12.79
C LEU A 96 3.17 -3.05 13.68
N GLU A 97 3.71 -3.77 14.67
CA GLU A 97 2.95 -4.60 15.59
C GLU A 97 1.98 -3.76 16.43
N PHE A 98 2.44 -2.63 16.98
CA PHE A 98 1.59 -1.74 17.78
C PHE A 98 0.47 -1.12 16.93
N TYR A 99 0.76 -0.73 15.70
CA TYR A 99 -0.27 -0.23 14.78
C TYR A 99 -1.33 -1.30 14.44
N GLN A 100 -0.92 -2.56 14.29
CA GLN A 100 -1.86 -3.66 14.08
C GLN A 100 -2.73 -3.92 15.32
N GLU A 101 -2.17 -3.81 16.53
CA GLU A 101 -2.94 -3.90 17.78
C GLU A 101 -3.98 -2.78 17.87
N TYR A 102 -3.59 -1.54 17.54
CA TYR A 102 -4.52 -0.42 17.44
C TYR A 102 -5.62 -0.68 16.42
N ALA A 103 -5.28 -1.12 15.21
CA ALA A 103 -6.27 -1.37 14.16
C ALA A 103 -7.29 -2.45 14.56
N GLU A 104 -6.85 -3.51 15.24
CA GLU A 104 -7.74 -4.54 15.76
C GLU A 104 -8.59 -4.04 16.94
N TRP A 105 -8.02 -3.23 17.84
CA TRP A 105 -8.78 -2.58 18.90
C TRP A 105 -9.85 -1.64 18.32
N PHE A 106 -9.49 -0.79 17.35
CA PHE A 106 -10.39 0.12 16.66
C PHE A 106 -11.55 -0.63 16.01
N ARG A 107 -11.26 -1.71 15.27
CA ARG A 107 -12.26 -2.58 14.64
C ARG A 107 -13.27 -3.11 15.66
N LYS A 108 -12.79 -3.59 16.81
CA LYS A 108 -13.65 -4.08 17.90
C LYS A 108 -14.51 -2.98 18.52
N GLN A 109 -13.92 -1.81 18.81
CA GLN A 109 -14.66 -0.68 19.40
C GLN A 109 -15.78 -0.19 18.47
N LYS A 110 -15.50 -0.10 17.16
CA LYS A 110 -16.49 0.27 16.14
C LYS A 110 -17.43 -0.87 15.74
N LYS A 111 -17.23 -2.09 16.25
CA LYS A 111 -17.99 -3.30 15.91
C LYS A 111 -18.04 -3.58 14.40
N ILE A 112 -16.91 -3.35 13.72
CA ILE A 112 -16.79 -3.58 12.28
C ILE A 112 -16.43 -5.05 12.06
N GLU A 113 -17.32 -5.78 11.40
CA GLU A 113 -17.13 -7.19 11.04
C GLU A 113 -17.10 -7.37 9.52
N PRO A 114 -15.93 -7.24 8.87
CA PRO A 114 -15.80 -7.44 7.44
C PRO A 114 -16.13 -8.88 7.05
N LEU A 115 -16.83 -9.06 5.94
CA LEU A 115 -16.97 -10.38 5.32
C LEU A 115 -15.61 -10.76 4.70
N PRO A 116 -14.93 -11.83 5.15
CA PRO A 116 -13.53 -12.11 4.81
C PRO A 116 -13.37 -12.78 3.43
N VAL A 117 -14.08 -12.29 2.43
CA VAL A 117 -14.04 -12.74 1.03
C VAL A 117 -13.45 -11.64 0.15
N TYR A 118 -12.89 -12.01 -1.00
CA TYR A 118 -12.50 -11.03 -2.02
C TYR A 118 -13.61 -10.85 -3.05
N ILE A 119 -13.71 -9.67 -3.66
CA ILE A 119 -14.47 -9.51 -4.89
C ILE A 119 -13.54 -9.77 -6.06
N LYS A 120 -13.89 -10.74 -6.91
CA LYS A 120 -13.11 -11.12 -8.09
C LYS A 120 -13.54 -10.39 -9.35
N GLN A 121 -14.80 -9.95 -9.40
CA GLN A 121 -15.40 -9.29 -10.55
C GLN A 121 -16.51 -8.36 -10.06
N LEU A 122 -16.57 -7.17 -10.65
CA LEU A 122 -17.60 -6.17 -10.42
C LEU A 122 -18.15 -5.70 -11.76
N ASP A 123 -19.45 -5.86 -11.96
CA ASP A 123 -20.14 -5.44 -13.17
C ASP A 123 -21.21 -4.39 -12.88
N ARG A 124 -21.42 -3.47 -13.82
CA ARG A 124 -22.67 -2.72 -13.92
C ARG A 124 -23.72 -3.61 -14.56
N VAL A 125 -24.84 -3.83 -13.90
CA VAL A 125 -25.93 -4.69 -14.41
C VAL A 125 -27.15 -3.90 -14.88
N ASP A 126 -27.35 -2.70 -14.36
CA ASP A 126 -28.38 -1.75 -14.81
C ASP A 126 -27.97 -0.30 -14.50
N ALA A 127 -28.91 0.66 -14.57
CA ALA A 127 -28.64 2.07 -14.33
C ALA A 127 -28.32 2.42 -12.87
N ASP A 128 -28.65 1.57 -11.89
CA ASP A 128 -28.60 1.87 -10.46
C ASP A 128 -27.82 0.83 -9.64
N HIS A 129 -27.46 -0.32 -10.22
CA HIS A 129 -26.86 -1.42 -9.48
C HIS A 129 -25.56 -1.96 -10.08
N PHE A 130 -24.68 -2.36 -9.16
CA PHE A 130 -23.50 -3.16 -9.40
C PHE A 130 -23.72 -4.59 -8.88
N LEU A 131 -23.22 -5.58 -9.61
CA LEU A 131 -23.18 -6.96 -9.18
C LEU A 131 -21.72 -7.36 -8.91
N ALA A 132 -21.44 -7.75 -7.67
CA ALA A 132 -20.11 -8.16 -7.23
C ALA A 132 -20.06 -9.68 -7.03
N ASN A 133 -19.14 -10.35 -7.72
CA ASN A 133 -18.90 -11.78 -7.55
C ASN A 133 -17.76 -12.01 -6.56
N THR A 134 -18.03 -12.77 -5.50
CA THR A 134 -17.06 -13.05 -4.44
C THR A 134 -16.11 -14.20 -4.82
N SER A 135 -15.03 -14.35 -4.06
CA SER A 135 -14.08 -15.45 -4.21
C SER A 135 -14.69 -16.84 -4.00
N GLU A 136 -15.80 -16.90 -3.26
CA GLU A 136 -16.57 -18.09 -2.90
C GLU A 136 -17.79 -18.32 -3.83
N SER A 137 -17.84 -17.64 -4.97
CA SER A 137 -18.94 -17.75 -5.96
C SER A 137 -20.31 -17.31 -5.42
N GLN A 138 -20.33 -16.41 -4.43
CA GLN A 138 -21.53 -15.71 -3.99
C GLN A 138 -21.65 -14.36 -4.73
N THR A 139 -22.84 -13.79 -4.73
CA THR A 139 -23.15 -12.52 -5.40
C THR A 139 -23.68 -11.49 -4.43
N VAL A 140 -23.19 -10.26 -4.51
CA VAL A 140 -23.72 -9.11 -3.78
C VAL A 140 -24.24 -8.08 -4.78
N LEU A 141 -25.47 -7.64 -4.62
CA LEU A 141 -26.03 -6.52 -5.38
C LEU A 141 -25.85 -5.23 -4.58
N ALA A 142 -25.27 -4.20 -5.18
CA ALA A 142 -24.96 -2.96 -4.50
C ALA A 142 -25.39 -1.74 -5.31
N LYS A 143 -26.00 -0.74 -4.66
CA LYS A 143 -26.32 0.54 -5.31
C LYS A 143 -25.07 1.40 -5.50
N ASN A 144 -24.19 1.40 -4.51
CA ASN A 144 -22.93 2.12 -4.53
C ASN A 144 -21.77 1.19 -4.16
N VAL A 145 -20.59 1.48 -4.69
CA VAL A 145 -19.37 0.71 -4.42
C VAL A 145 -18.22 1.66 -4.11
N ALA A 146 -17.52 1.45 -2.99
CA ALA A 146 -16.29 2.14 -2.65
C ALA A 146 -15.12 1.15 -2.70
N ILE A 147 -14.14 1.38 -3.58
CA ILE A 147 -12.95 0.54 -3.72
C ILE A 147 -11.78 1.17 -2.95
N ALA A 148 -11.23 0.42 -1.99
CA ALA A 148 -10.05 0.77 -1.19
C ALA A 148 -8.98 -0.34 -1.32
N PRO A 149 -8.28 -0.43 -2.47
CA PRO A 149 -7.52 -1.61 -2.85
C PRO A 149 -6.13 -1.71 -2.18
N GLY A 150 -5.69 -0.65 -1.49
CA GLY A 150 -4.31 -0.52 -1.03
C GLY A 150 -3.31 -0.55 -2.19
N PHE A 151 -2.07 -0.97 -1.92
CA PHE A 151 -0.98 -0.85 -2.90
C PHE A 151 -0.50 -2.17 -3.53
N ARG A 152 -0.98 -3.32 -3.03
CA ARG A 152 -0.46 -4.65 -3.42
C ARG A 152 -0.45 -4.88 -4.93
N HIS A 153 -1.53 -4.49 -5.61
CA HIS A 153 -1.66 -4.69 -7.07
C HIS A 153 -0.82 -3.73 -7.91
N PHE A 154 -0.15 -2.77 -7.28
CA PHE A 154 0.58 -1.70 -7.95
C PHE A 154 2.09 -1.85 -7.86
N THR A 155 2.63 -2.99 -7.40
CA THR A 155 4.08 -3.22 -7.37
C THR A 155 4.71 -2.86 -8.71
N HIS A 156 5.82 -2.13 -8.67
CA HIS A 156 6.46 -1.62 -9.87
C HIS A 156 7.85 -2.22 -10.02
N ALA A 157 8.01 -3.10 -11.01
CA ALA A 157 9.28 -3.66 -11.42
C ALA A 157 9.55 -3.26 -12.88
N PRO A 158 10.32 -2.19 -13.14
CA PRO A 158 10.57 -1.71 -14.50
C PRO A 158 11.15 -2.80 -15.40
N GLN A 159 10.63 -2.94 -16.63
CA GLN A 159 11.06 -3.98 -17.57
C GLN A 159 12.53 -3.81 -17.97
N GLU A 160 12.99 -2.56 -18.09
CA GLU A 160 14.38 -2.22 -18.40
C GLU A 160 15.34 -2.71 -17.31
N LEU A 161 14.85 -2.81 -16.08
CA LEU A 161 15.59 -3.40 -14.97
C LEU A 161 15.46 -4.93 -14.96
N THR A 162 14.24 -5.46 -14.94
CA THR A 162 14.02 -6.92 -14.77
C THR A 162 14.56 -7.74 -15.93
N SER A 163 14.60 -7.20 -17.15
CA SER A 163 15.26 -7.83 -18.30
C SER A 163 16.78 -8.05 -18.12
N ARG A 164 17.41 -7.35 -17.18
CA ARG A 164 18.83 -7.50 -16.83
C ARG A 164 19.06 -8.46 -15.66
N LEU A 165 18.00 -8.96 -15.02
CA LEU A 165 18.06 -9.79 -13.82
C LEU A 165 17.67 -11.24 -14.13
N PRO A 166 18.35 -12.26 -13.55
CA PRO A 166 17.94 -13.65 -13.75
C PRO A 166 16.56 -13.90 -13.14
N ALA A 167 15.71 -14.62 -13.88
CA ALA A 167 14.39 -15.00 -13.41
C ALA A 167 14.46 -15.80 -12.10
N GLY A 168 13.52 -15.57 -11.20
CA GLY A 168 13.45 -16.26 -9.90
C GLY A 168 14.51 -15.81 -8.87
N ARG A 169 15.42 -14.91 -9.24
CA ARG A 169 16.52 -14.44 -8.38
C ARG A 169 16.31 -13.04 -7.80
N TYR A 170 15.14 -12.45 -8.07
CA TYR A 170 14.71 -11.19 -7.49
C TYR A 170 13.30 -11.30 -6.90
N ALA A 171 12.97 -10.42 -5.95
CA ALA A 171 11.63 -10.25 -5.41
C ALA A 171 11.38 -8.77 -5.08
N HIS A 172 10.14 -8.30 -5.17
CA HIS A 172 9.79 -6.94 -4.73
C HIS A 172 9.70 -6.88 -3.21
N THR A 173 9.92 -5.71 -2.60
CA THR A 173 9.78 -5.56 -1.13
C THR A 173 8.40 -5.97 -0.62
N CYS A 174 7.35 -5.79 -1.44
CA CYS A 174 6.00 -6.27 -1.17
C CYS A 174 5.90 -7.80 -0.94
N ASP A 175 6.79 -8.58 -1.56
CA ASP A 175 6.74 -10.05 -1.55
C ASP A 175 7.87 -10.67 -0.72
N PHE A 176 8.92 -9.91 -0.43
CA PHE A 176 10.07 -10.37 0.35
C PHE A 176 10.06 -9.73 1.75
N VAL A 177 9.21 -10.25 2.63
CA VAL A 177 8.94 -9.68 3.98
C VAL A 177 9.34 -10.61 5.12
N ASP A 178 9.74 -11.84 4.80
CA ASP A 178 10.24 -12.83 5.75
C ASP A 178 11.75 -12.98 5.58
N PHE A 179 12.47 -12.69 6.67
CA PHE A 179 13.92 -12.72 6.72
C PHE A 179 14.49 -13.93 7.47
N ALA A 180 13.66 -14.93 7.81
CA ALA A 180 14.11 -16.12 8.54
C ALA A 180 15.29 -16.87 7.88
N ASN A 181 15.40 -16.80 6.55
CA ASN A 181 16.48 -17.42 5.78
C ASN A 181 17.54 -16.41 5.28
N ALA A 182 17.63 -15.23 5.91
CA ALA A 182 18.60 -14.21 5.55
C ALA A 182 20.01 -14.50 6.10
N GLU A 183 20.12 -15.34 7.12
CA GLU A 183 21.38 -15.64 7.79
C GLU A 183 22.46 -16.11 6.81
N ASN A 184 23.65 -15.52 6.89
CA ASN A 184 24.80 -15.78 6.03
C ASN A 184 24.60 -15.50 4.53
N LYS A 185 23.45 -14.97 4.11
CA LYS A 185 23.17 -14.60 2.71
C LYS A 185 23.57 -13.15 2.40
N ARG A 186 23.91 -12.90 1.14
CA ARG A 186 24.22 -11.56 0.62
C ARG A 186 23.06 -11.04 -0.23
N PHE A 187 22.70 -9.79 -0.05
CA PHE A 187 21.57 -9.18 -0.75
C PHE A 187 21.99 -7.94 -1.53
N LEU A 188 21.40 -7.75 -2.72
CA LEU A 188 21.41 -6.47 -3.42
C LEU A 188 20.00 -5.88 -3.40
N ILE A 189 19.83 -4.73 -2.77
CA ILE A 189 18.60 -3.94 -2.81
C ILE A 189 18.73 -2.88 -3.90
N ILE A 190 17.77 -2.84 -4.81
CA ILE A 190 17.69 -1.85 -5.88
C ILE A 190 16.61 -0.83 -5.50
N GLY A 191 17.05 0.37 -5.13
CA GLY A 191 16.22 1.43 -4.56
C GLY A 191 16.97 2.19 -3.47
N GLY A 192 16.57 3.44 -3.21
CA GLY A 192 17.25 4.33 -2.27
C GLY A 192 16.30 5.25 -1.52
N ARG A 193 15.15 4.73 -1.12
CA ARG A 193 14.11 5.41 -0.33
C ARG A 193 13.73 4.53 0.86
N GLN A 194 12.76 4.95 1.68
CA GLN A 194 12.44 4.31 2.97
C GLN A 194 12.49 2.77 2.95
N SER A 195 11.72 2.11 2.10
CA SER A 195 11.68 0.64 2.06
C SER A 195 13.04 0.00 1.77
N ALA A 196 13.91 0.65 0.98
CA ALA A 196 15.25 0.10 0.71
C ALA A 196 16.12 0.09 1.98
N PHE A 197 16.11 1.19 2.72
CA PHE A 197 16.90 1.34 3.95
C PHE A 197 16.32 0.53 5.11
N GLU A 198 14.99 0.44 5.22
CA GLU A 198 14.31 -0.40 6.21
C GLU A 198 14.62 -1.89 5.98
N TRP A 199 14.55 -2.37 4.73
CA TRP A 199 14.90 -3.75 4.41
C TRP A 199 16.38 -4.03 4.68
N ALA A 200 17.26 -3.06 4.41
CA ALA A 200 18.67 -3.22 4.69
C ALA A 200 18.94 -3.42 6.19
N ALA A 201 18.31 -2.59 7.04
CA ALA A 201 18.42 -2.72 8.49
C ALA A 201 17.92 -4.10 8.96
N LEU A 202 16.72 -4.49 8.53
CA LEU A 202 16.10 -5.74 8.96
C LEU A 202 16.85 -6.99 8.48
N LEU A 203 17.41 -6.98 7.26
CA LEU A 203 18.25 -8.06 6.76
C LEU A 203 19.53 -8.24 7.56
N ILE A 204 20.19 -7.13 7.91
CA ILE A 204 21.42 -7.13 8.70
C ILE A 204 21.17 -7.63 10.12
N GLU A 205 20.06 -7.22 10.72
CA GLU A 205 19.56 -7.71 12.01
C GLU A 205 19.20 -9.20 11.96
N ALA A 206 18.67 -9.68 10.83
CA ALA A 206 18.39 -11.09 10.57
C ALA A 206 19.63 -11.93 10.20
N GLY A 207 20.84 -11.37 10.30
CA GLY A 207 22.09 -12.12 10.13
C GLY A 207 22.61 -12.20 8.69
N ALA A 208 22.13 -11.37 7.76
CA ALA A 208 22.72 -11.27 6.42
C ALA A 208 24.23 -11.01 6.49
N SER A 209 25.02 -11.71 5.66
CA SER A 209 26.48 -11.55 5.64
C SER A 209 26.91 -10.25 4.97
N ALA A 210 26.15 -9.77 3.99
CA ALA A 210 26.29 -8.44 3.39
C ALA A 210 24.98 -7.94 2.79
N VAL A 211 24.75 -6.63 2.84
CA VAL A 211 23.64 -5.97 2.14
C VAL A 211 24.18 -4.78 1.35
N HIS A 212 23.96 -4.80 0.04
CA HIS A 212 24.32 -3.74 -0.88
C HIS A 212 23.07 -2.96 -1.29
N LEU A 213 23.12 -1.63 -1.32
CA LEU A 213 22.05 -0.77 -1.81
C LEU A 213 22.53 -0.03 -3.06
N SER A 214 21.87 -0.21 -4.19
CA SER A 214 22.15 0.55 -5.43
C SER A 214 20.97 1.45 -5.78
N HIS A 215 21.25 2.73 -6.02
CA HIS A 215 20.23 3.70 -6.40
C HIS A 215 20.75 4.85 -7.27
N ARG A 216 19.89 5.34 -8.16
CA ARG A 216 20.26 6.29 -9.23
C ARG A 216 20.46 7.75 -8.79
N HIS A 217 20.17 8.08 -7.55
CA HIS A 217 20.25 9.44 -7.00
C HIS A 217 21.30 9.52 -5.89
N ALA A 218 21.59 10.74 -5.40
CA ALA A 218 22.31 10.92 -4.14
C ALA A 218 21.57 10.25 -2.97
N SER A 219 22.29 9.73 -1.98
CA SER A 219 21.65 9.14 -0.80
C SER A 219 20.80 10.19 -0.08
N PRO A 220 19.58 9.83 0.35
CA PRO A 220 18.76 10.71 1.19
C PRO A 220 19.42 10.94 2.55
N ALA A 221 19.06 12.03 3.21
CA ALA A 221 19.50 12.32 4.56
C ALA A 221 18.65 11.53 5.58
N PHE A 222 19.28 11.03 6.64
CA PHE A 222 18.59 10.50 7.81
C PHE A 222 18.11 11.67 8.67
N THR A 223 16.89 12.11 8.45
CA THR A 223 16.35 13.31 9.10
C THR A 223 14.84 13.22 9.18
N THR A 224 14.27 13.77 10.26
CA THR A 224 12.83 13.80 10.47
C THR A 224 12.14 14.52 9.32
N SER A 225 11.08 13.89 8.80
CA SER A 225 10.24 14.49 7.78
C SER A 225 9.29 15.52 8.43
N GLU A 226 9.20 16.71 7.85
CA GLU A 226 8.35 17.78 8.37
C GLU A 226 7.00 17.73 7.66
N TRP A 227 6.05 16.97 8.21
CA TRP A 227 4.73 16.79 7.62
C TRP A 227 3.66 17.74 8.19
N ALA A 228 3.95 18.51 9.23
CA ALA A 228 2.98 19.38 9.92
C ALA A 228 2.31 20.42 9.00
N TRP A 229 2.96 20.81 7.89
CA TRP A 229 2.37 21.71 6.89
C TRP A 229 1.33 21.04 5.99
N VAL A 230 1.29 19.70 5.93
CA VAL A 230 0.29 18.94 5.18
C VAL A 230 -1.01 18.81 5.96
N THR A 231 -0.96 18.77 7.29
CA THR A 231 -2.15 18.69 8.15
C THR A 231 -3.24 19.71 7.78
N PRO A 232 -2.97 21.04 7.73
CA PRO A 232 -4.01 22.00 7.35
C PRO A 232 -4.51 21.84 5.91
N LEU A 233 -3.69 21.29 5.00
CA LEU A 233 -4.12 20.98 3.64
C LEU A 233 -5.10 19.80 3.62
N VAL A 234 -4.84 18.77 4.43
CA VAL A 234 -5.71 17.59 4.55
C VAL A 234 -7.01 17.96 5.24
N ASP A 235 -6.96 18.71 6.34
CA ASP A 235 -8.15 19.17 7.06
C ASP A 235 -9.05 20.03 6.17
N GLY A 236 -8.45 20.90 5.35
CA GLY A 236 -9.16 21.75 4.40
C GLY A 236 -9.82 21.01 3.23
N ILE A 237 -9.48 19.74 2.95
CA ILE A 237 -10.12 18.95 1.87
C ILE A 237 -11.62 18.77 2.14
N VAL A 238 -12.04 18.70 3.40
CA VAL A 238 -13.45 18.52 3.76
C VAL A 238 -14.30 19.71 3.31
N GLU A 239 -13.77 20.93 3.47
CA GLU A 239 -14.47 22.17 3.10
C GLU A 239 -14.28 22.54 1.62
N ASN A 240 -13.10 22.26 1.06
CA ASN A 240 -12.76 22.58 -0.33
C ASN A 240 -12.08 21.38 -1.02
N PRO A 241 -12.82 20.32 -1.39
CA PRO A 241 -12.23 19.08 -1.92
C PRO A 241 -11.45 19.24 -3.23
N ASN A 242 -11.70 20.33 -3.97
CA ASN A 242 -11.00 20.63 -5.22
C ASN A 242 -9.95 21.74 -5.09
N TRP A 243 -9.57 22.13 -3.87
CA TRP A 243 -8.61 23.21 -3.61
C TRP A 243 -7.36 23.12 -4.50
N PHE A 244 -6.77 21.93 -4.60
CA PHE A 244 -5.54 21.71 -5.36
C PHE A 244 -5.74 21.90 -6.87
N ARG A 245 -6.95 21.64 -7.39
CA ARG A 245 -7.29 21.82 -8.82
C ARG A 245 -7.53 23.28 -9.17
N GLN A 246 -7.90 24.10 -8.18
CA GLN A 246 -8.15 25.53 -8.34
C GLN A 246 -6.86 26.36 -8.33
N LEU A 247 -5.77 25.81 -7.80
CA LEU A 247 -4.45 26.45 -7.79
C LEU A 247 -3.91 26.67 -9.21
N SER A 248 -3.09 27.72 -9.35
CA SER A 248 -2.27 27.94 -10.54
C SER A 248 -1.31 26.76 -10.77
N GLN A 249 -0.71 26.69 -11.97
CA GLN A 249 0.29 25.65 -12.24
C GLN A 249 1.53 25.81 -11.33
N GLU A 250 1.95 27.05 -11.07
CA GLU A 250 3.09 27.39 -10.23
C GLU A 250 2.89 26.91 -8.78
N GLU A 251 1.76 27.24 -8.16
CA GLU A 251 1.44 26.81 -6.79
C GLU A 251 1.36 25.28 -6.68
N ARG A 252 0.79 24.60 -7.69
CA ARG A 252 0.75 23.13 -7.73
C ARG A 252 2.15 22.54 -7.81
N ASP A 253 3.03 23.13 -8.60
CA ASP A 253 4.41 22.66 -8.77
C ASP A 253 5.23 22.88 -7.49
N GLU A 254 5.05 24.01 -6.79
CA GLU A 254 5.67 24.26 -5.48
C GLU A 254 5.25 23.23 -4.43
N ILE A 255 3.94 22.96 -4.31
CA ILE A 255 3.42 21.96 -3.37
C ILE A 255 3.94 20.56 -3.72
N ASN A 256 3.88 20.19 -5.01
CA ASN A 256 4.40 18.91 -5.49
C ASN A 256 5.89 18.77 -5.22
N GLN A 257 6.67 19.82 -5.43
CA GLN A 257 8.11 19.84 -5.15
C GLN A 257 8.38 19.67 -3.65
N ARG A 258 7.60 20.32 -2.77
CA ARG A 258 7.73 20.18 -1.32
C ARG A 258 7.36 18.76 -0.85
N LEU A 259 6.24 18.20 -1.30
CA LEU A 259 5.87 16.81 -1.04
C LEU A 259 6.96 15.84 -1.52
N TRP A 260 7.51 16.08 -2.72
CA TRP A 260 8.58 15.27 -3.27
C TRP A 260 9.85 15.37 -2.43
N ALA A 261 10.24 16.58 -2.00
CA ALA A 261 11.43 16.81 -1.20
C ALA A 261 11.33 16.12 0.16
N GLU A 262 10.24 16.35 0.90
CA GLU A 262 9.99 15.72 2.20
C GLU A 262 9.91 14.19 2.08
N GLY A 263 9.17 13.69 1.09
CA GLY A 263 8.97 12.25 0.91
C GLY A 263 10.16 11.50 0.33
N ARG A 264 11.08 12.16 -0.38
CA ARG A 264 12.15 11.48 -1.15
C ARG A 264 13.57 11.89 -0.80
N LEU A 265 13.83 13.10 -0.31
CA LEU A 265 15.20 13.50 0.08
C LEU A 265 15.54 13.07 1.51
N LYS A 266 14.52 12.66 2.27
CA LYS A 266 14.63 12.24 3.66
C LYS A 266 14.27 10.77 3.82
N VAL A 267 14.96 10.11 4.73
CA VAL A 267 14.63 8.79 5.27
C VAL A 267 14.67 8.89 6.78
N GLU A 268 13.89 8.04 7.43
CA GLU A 268 13.64 8.24 8.85
C GLU A 268 14.89 8.02 9.72
N PRO A 269 15.14 8.89 10.72
CA PRO A 269 16.42 8.96 11.41
C PRO A 269 16.73 7.72 12.29
N TRP A 270 15.72 6.97 12.73
CA TRP A 270 15.94 5.73 13.48
C TRP A 270 16.64 4.63 12.67
N LEU A 271 16.67 4.75 11.34
CA LEU A 271 17.39 3.81 10.47
C LEU A 271 18.91 4.03 10.51
N GLU A 272 19.37 5.25 10.74
CA GLU A 272 20.80 5.55 10.73
C GLU A 272 21.61 4.65 11.68
N PRO A 273 21.27 4.55 12.99
CA PRO A 273 22.02 3.67 13.90
C PRO A 273 21.93 2.19 13.52
N ARG A 274 20.79 1.73 12.94
CA ARG A 274 20.59 0.33 12.51
C ARG A 274 21.44 -0.05 11.31
N LEU A 275 21.86 0.95 10.52
CA LEU A 275 22.66 0.77 9.30
C LEU A 275 24.15 1.06 9.48
N ARG A 276 24.59 1.54 10.65
CA ARG A 276 26.01 1.69 11.00
C ARG A 276 26.64 0.31 11.24
N ASN A 277 26.87 -0.42 10.15
CA ASN A 277 27.43 -1.77 10.14
C ASN A 277 28.33 -1.97 8.91
N ASP A 278 29.52 -2.54 9.09
CA ASP A 278 30.49 -2.74 8.01
C ASP A 278 30.02 -3.70 6.90
N ARG A 279 28.95 -4.46 7.16
CA ARG A 279 28.27 -5.35 6.19
C ARG A 279 27.29 -4.60 5.28
N VAL A 280 27.05 -3.31 5.51
CA VAL A 280 26.16 -2.47 4.69
C VAL A 280 26.99 -1.64 3.73
N HIS A 281 26.70 -1.77 2.43
CA HIS A 281 27.40 -1.04 1.38
C HIS A 281 26.41 -0.25 0.53
N ILE A 282 26.60 1.07 0.44
CA ILE A 282 25.68 1.96 -0.28
C ILE A 282 26.38 2.50 -1.53
N TRP A 283 25.73 2.31 -2.68
CA TRP A 283 26.21 2.68 -4.00
C TRP A 283 25.31 3.77 -4.60
N PRO A 284 25.49 5.05 -4.20
CA PRO A 284 24.70 6.15 -4.75
C PRO A 284 25.08 6.44 -6.20
N ARG A 285 24.13 7.00 -6.97
CA ARG A 285 24.29 7.34 -8.39
C ARG A 285 24.74 6.13 -9.24
N THR A 286 24.28 4.94 -8.88
CA THR A 286 24.53 3.71 -9.65
C THR A 286 23.23 3.08 -10.14
N GLU A 287 23.36 2.26 -11.17
CA GLU A 287 22.33 1.33 -11.62
C GLU A 287 22.93 -0.01 -12.01
N VAL A 288 22.11 -1.06 -12.01
CA VAL A 288 22.50 -2.38 -12.51
C VAL A 288 22.58 -2.33 -14.04
N VAL A 289 23.77 -2.57 -14.58
CA VAL A 289 23.99 -2.61 -16.03
C VAL A 289 23.94 -4.03 -16.57
N LYS A 290 24.38 -5.00 -15.77
CA LYS A 290 24.42 -6.41 -16.16
C LYS A 290 24.32 -7.28 -14.92
N SER A 291 23.67 -8.44 -15.04
CA SER A 291 23.84 -9.49 -14.05
C SER A 291 23.78 -10.87 -14.69
N ARG A 292 24.41 -11.84 -14.04
CA ARG A 292 24.44 -13.24 -14.47
C ARG A 292 24.55 -14.15 -13.26
N GLU A 293 24.08 -15.38 -13.43
CA GLU A 293 24.34 -16.44 -12.44
C GLU A 293 25.71 -17.09 -12.74
N GLU A 294 26.53 -17.24 -11.70
CA GLU A 294 27.88 -17.83 -11.79
C GLU A 294 28.12 -18.64 -10.51
N GLY A 295 28.23 -19.97 -10.61
CA GLY A 295 28.49 -20.84 -9.46
C GLY A 295 27.39 -20.86 -8.38
N GLY A 296 26.12 -20.60 -8.75
CA GLY A 296 24.98 -20.51 -7.81
C GLY A 296 24.81 -19.15 -7.14
N GLU A 297 25.72 -18.22 -7.42
CA GLU A 297 25.67 -16.82 -6.97
C GLU A 297 25.26 -15.90 -8.11
N LEU A 298 24.77 -14.70 -7.77
CA LEU A 298 24.48 -13.65 -8.74
C LEU A 298 25.65 -12.67 -8.77
N ARG A 299 26.31 -12.59 -9.92
CA ARG A 299 27.30 -11.55 -10.17
C ARG A 299 26.63 -10.38 -10.86
N VAL A 300 26.60 -9.23 -10.18
CA VAL A 300 25.94 -8.00 -10.61
C VAL A 300 26.98 -6.92 -10.87
N GLU A 301 26.92 -6.31 -12.05
CA GLU A 301 27.76 -5.19 -12.44
C GLU A 301 26.96 -3.89 -12.32
N LEU A 302 27.55 -2.89 -11.66
CA LEU A 302 27.00 -1.55 -11.50
C LEU A 302 27.61 -0.59 -12.52
N SER A 303 26.90 0.49 -12.82
CA SER A 303 27.31 1.51 -13.80
C SER A 303 28.61 2.26 -13.45
N ASN A 304 29.10 2.15 -12.21
CA ASN A 304 30.40 2.69 -11.79
C ASN A 304 31.57 1.71 -11.99
N GLY A 305 31.33 0.52 -12.57
CA GLY A 305 32.32 -0.52 -12.80
C GLY A 305 32.48 -1.53 -11.65
N GLU A 306 31.84 -1.29 -10.50
CA GLU A 306 31.87 -2.22 -9.38
C GLU A 306 31.13 -3.51 -9.71
N THR A 307 31.66 -4.63 -9.22
CA THR A 307 31.04 -5.94 -9.38
C THR A 307 30.80 -6.59 -8.04
N ILE A 308 29.55 -7.00 -7.81
CA ILE A 308 29.08 -7.50 -6.52
C ILE A 308 28.57 -8.92 -6.71
N SER A 309 28.94 -9.83 -5.80
CA SER A 309 28.36 -11.17 -5.73
C SER A 309 27.31 -11.23 -4.62
N VAL A 310 26.08 -11.60 -4.97
CA VAL A 310 24.95 -11.70 -4.04
C VAL A 310 24.15 -12.98 -4.24
N ASP A 311 23.38 -13.38 -3.23
CA ASP A 311 22.48 -14.53 -3.29
C ASP A 311 21.11 -14.14 -3.82
N LYS A 312 20.63 -12.93 -3.52
CA LYS A 312 19.29 -12.47 -3.93
C LYS A 312 19.23 -10.98 -4.19
N ILE A 313 18.39 -10.59 -5.13
CA ILE A 313 18.10 -9.20 -5.44
C ILE A 313 16.71 -8.83 -4.88
N ILE A 314 16.60 -7.65 -4.27
CA ILE A 314 15.34 -7.12 -3.74
C ILE A 314 15.04 -5.82 -4.47
N LEU A 315 13.84 -5.73 -5.06
CA LEU A 315 13.37 -4.53 -5.75
C LEU A 315 12.62 -3.66 -4.74
N ALA A 316 13.26 -2.58 -4.30
CA ALA A 316 12.66 -1.50 -3.53
C ALA A 316 12.28 -0.34 -4.48
N THR A 317 11.64 -0.70 -5.59
CA THR A 317 11.33 0.19 -6.72
C THR A 317 9.94 0.83 -6.63
N GLY A 318 9.21 0.55 -5.55
CA GLY A 318 7.98 1.21 -5.18
C GLY A 318 6.77 0.73 -5.99
N TYR A 319 5.78 1.60 -6.09
CA TYR A 319 4.49 1.27 -6.67
C TYR A 319 4.15 2.25 -7.79
N LYS A 320 3.45 1.77 -8.81
CA LYS A 320 2.92 2.56 -9.92
C LYS A 320 1.47 2.17 -10.12
N VAL A 321 0.59 3.10 -9.76
CA VAL A 321 -0.86 2.92 -9.86
C VAL A 321 -1.25 2.72 -11.32
N ASP A 322 -2.05 1.71 -11.54
CA ASP A 322 -2.78 1.45 -12.77
C ASP A 322 -4.03 0.68 -12.38
N ILE A 323 -5.17 1.37 -12.38
CA ILE A 323 -6.44 0.82 -11.88
C ILE A 323 -6.90 -0.41 -12.66
N SER A 324 -6.43 -0.58 -13.90
CA SER A 324 -6.70 -1.78 -14.71
C SER A 324 -6.06 -3.05 -14.14
N ARG A 325 -5.08 -2.92 -13.24
CA ARG A 325 -4.44 -4.05 -12.54
C ARG A 325 -5.26 -4.59 -11.38
N LEU A 326 -6.37 -3.94 -10.99
CA LEU A 326 -7.24 -4.41 -9.93
C LEU A 326 -8.10 -5.59 -10.43
N PRO A 327 -7.98 -6.80 -9.85
CA PRO A 327 -8.71 -7.97 -10.36
C PRO A 327 -10.24 -7.76 -10.43
N VAL A 328 -10.79 -7.06 -9.44
CA VAL A 328 -12.22 -6.73 -9.34
C VAL A 328 -12.74 -5.94 -10.54
N LEU A 329 -11.90 -5.08 -11.15
CA LEU A 329 -12.27 -4.32 -12.34
C LEU A 329 -11.82 -5.01 -13.63
N ALA A 330 -10.62 -5.62 -13.63
CA ALA A 330 -10.05 -6.29 -14.79
C ALA A 330 -10.92 -7.45 -15.31
N SER A 331 -11.67 -8.10 -14.41
CA SER A 331 -12.53 -9.23 -14.73
C SER A 331 -13.98 -8.85 -15.01
N GLY A 332 -14.34 -7.56 -14.90
CA GLY A 332 -15.70 -7.05 -15.08
C GLY A 332 -15.85 -6.12 -16.29
N ASN A 333 -17.02 -5.49 -16.40
CA ASN A 333 -17.40 -4.64 -17.55
C ASN A 333 -17.20 -3.12 -17.34
N LEU A 334 -16.59 -2.72 -16.22
CA LEU A 334 -16.50 -1.31 -15.82
C LEU A 334 -15.29 -0.57 -16.42
N MET A 335 -14.21 -1.27 -16.76
CA MET A 335 -12.94 -0.62 -17.13
C MET A 335 -13.05 0.30 -18.35
N GLU A 336 -13.88 -0.04 -19.34
CA GLU A 336 -14.09 0.79 -20.52
C GLU A 336 -14.87 2.08 -20.22
N GLN A 337 -15.59 2.12 -19.09
CA GLN A 337 -16.41 3.26 -18.65
C GLN A 337 -15.68 4.16 -17.66
N ILE A 338 -14.60 3.67 -17.03
CA ILE A 338 -13.79 4.43 -16.09
C ILE A 338 -12.78 5.27 -16.88
N ALA A 339 -12.95 6.60 -16.83
CA ALA A 339 -11.97 7.55 -17.34
C ALA A 339 -10.69 7.46 -16.50
N THR A 340 -9.55 7.34 -17.17
CA THR A 340 -8.24 7.26 -16.52
C THR A 340 -7.26 8.30 -17.04
N ARG A 341 -6.30 8.68 -16.19
CA ARG A 341 -5.17 9.54 -16.55
C ARG A 341 -3.90 8.99 -15.91
N ASN A 342 -2.96 8.55 -16.73
CA ASN A 342 -1.69 7.95 -16.28
C ASN A 342 -1.88 6.76 -15.31
N GLY A 343 -2.87 5.91 -15.55
CA GLY A 343 -3.20 4.75 -14.71
C GLY A 343 -4.11 5.05 -13.51
N PHE A 344 -4.29 6.32 -13.14
CA PHE A 344 -5.20 6.72 -12.07
C PHE A 344 -6.63 6.89 -12.62
N PRO A 345 -7.68 6.54 -11.86
CA PRO A 345 -9.04 6.96 -12.22
C PRO A 345 -9.15 8.49 -12.13
N VAL A 346 -9.89 9.09 -13.05
CA VAL A 346 -10.30 10.50 -12.93
C VAL A 346 -11.46 10.55 -11.95
N LEU A 347 -11.27 11.27 -10.84
CA LEU A 347 -12.25 11.38 -9.77
C LEU A 347 -12.88 12.78 -9.76
N ASP A 348 -14.14 12.88 -9.35
CA ASP A 348 -14.76 14.15 -8.96
C ASP A 348 -14.34 14.57 -7.53
N ASP A 349 -15.00 15.60 -7.02
CA ASP A 349 -14.72 16.22 -5.72
C ASP A 349 -15.20 15.36 -4.54
N HIS A 350 -15.87 14.24 -4.82
CA HIS A 350 -16.37 13.28 -3.84
C HIS A 350 -15.75 11.89 -4.01
N PHE A 351 -14.60 11.81 -4.71
CA PHE A 351 -13.89 10.55 -5.02
C PHE A 351 -14.68 9.59 -5.92
N GLN A 352 -15.73 10.06 -6.60
CA GLN A 352 -16.48 9.25 -7.55
C GLN A 352 -15.75 9.22 -8.89
N THR A 353 -15.72 8.06 -9.52
CA THR A 353 -15.20 7.89 -10.89
C THR A 353 -16.17 8.47 -11.92
N SER A 354 -15.84 8.36 -13.21
CA SER A 354 -16.80 8.64 -14.30
C SER A 354 -18.00 7.67 -14.35
N VAL A 355 -17.99 6.60 -13.56
CA VAL A 355 -19.13 5.70 -13.38
C VAL A 355 -19.90 6.12 -12.12
N PRO A 356 -21.16 6.58 -12.23
CA PRO A 356 -21.96 6.99 -11.08
C PRO A 356 -22.13 5.87 -10.05
N GLY A 357 -21.98 6.20 -8.77
CA GLY A 357 -22.05 5.25 -7.64
C GLY A 357 -20.77 4.44 -7.41
N LEU A 358 -19.72 4.61 -8.24
CA LEU A 358 -18.42 3.97 -8.05
C LEU A 358 -17.39 4.97 -7.53
N PHE A 359 -16.92 4.74 -6.31
CA PHE A 359 -15.94 5.57 -5.60
C PHE A 359 -14.61 4.82 -5.45
N VAL A 360 -13.49 5.55 -5.49
CA VAL A 360 -12.15 4.95 -5.33
C VAL A 360 -11.29 5.81 -4.39
N THR A 361 -10.66 5.16 -3.43
CA THR A 361 -9.65 5.74 -2.53
C THR A 361 -8.47 4.78 -2.36
N SER A 362 -7.36 5.21 -1.72
CA SER A 362 -6.16 4.39 -1.53
C SER A 362 -5.51 4.57 -0.18
#